data_AF-A0AAD6Y202-F1
#
_entry.id   AF-A0AAD6Y202-F1
#
_cell.length_a   1.000
_cell.length_b   1.000
_cell.length_c   1.000
_cell.angle_alpha   90.00
_cell.angle_beta   90.00
_cell.angle_gamma   90.00
#
_symmetry.space_group_name_H-M   'P 1'
#
loop_
_entity.id
_entity.type
_entity.pdbx_description
1 polymer ?
#
loop_
_entity_poly.entity_id
_entity_poly.type
_entity_poly.pdbx_seq_one_letter_code
_entity_poly.pdbx_strand_id
1 'polypeptide(L)'
;MPRCGDTARDDETARRHQRRATAKPYGHFAKRGPGSRSSRTKISKEAQDKLELAIQNAWAEATLQKYGASLDAFLRFCDKENVPKHQRLPADEFLLCTFAASRAGEIAGSTARGAIAAVKAWHVVHDADWNGGLRLRYTLRGVENLAPSSSKRDERPPVTAEMLDILERELNHTDPKDAAVFATACCAFWGQARLGELLSNAQGSWKQGRIPLGSDLKPPGTRAGSRILRLPYTKTKGARGEDAMLCRQRGPSDPIRALASHVAINDVQPDLPLFAHRNRRGDLVCLTRRKFLDRCNEVWARNGIPTR
;
A
#
# COMPACT_ATOMS: atom_id res chain seq x y z
N MET A 1 20.43 -38.64 27.13
CA MET A 1 21.07 -38.00 25.97
C MET A 1 20.01 -37.21 25.17
N PRO A 2 19.69 -35.95 25.51
CA PRO A 2 18.89 -35.10 24.64
C PRO A 2 19.79 -34.38 23.64
N ARG A 3 19.42 -34.42 22.36
CA ARG A 3 20.16 -33.83 21.25
C ARG A 3 20.00 -32.30 21.27
N CYS A 4 21.14 -31.64 21.18
CA CYS A 4 21.31 -30.21 20.90
C CYS A 4 20.92 -29.95 19.44
N GLY A 5 20.02 -29.01 19.16
CA GLY A 5 19.70 -28.66 17.78
C GLY A 5 18.44 -27.82 17.56
N ASP A 6 18.26 -26.70 18.27
CA ASP A 6 17.21 -25.71 17.90
C ASP A 6 17.64 -24.24 18.04
N THR A 7 18.88 -23.95 18.44
CA THR A 7 19.34 -22.56 18.65
C THR A 7 19.75 -21.83 17.37
N ALA A 8 19.94 -22.53 16.24
CA ALA A 8 20.46 -21.93 15.01
C ALA A 8 19.38 -21.27 14.11
N ARG A 9 18.14 -21.76 14.14
CA ARG A 9 17.04 -21.22 13.31
C ARG A 9 16.45 -19.94 13.89
N ASP A 10 16.41 -19.82 15.21
CA ASP A 10 15.94 -18.60 15.88
C ASP A 10 16.91 -17.44 15.70
N ASP A 11 18.23 -17.73 15.65
CA ASP A 11 19.27 -16.72 15.46
C ASP A 11 19.31 -16.17 14.01
N GLU A 12 18.98 -17.00 13.02
CA GLU A 12 18.86 -16.54 11.61
C GLU A 12 17.63 -15.66 11.38
N THR A 13 16.52 -15.95 12.07
CA THR A 13 15.29 -15.16 12.03
C THR A 13 15.48 -13.79 12.70
N ALA A 14 16.22 -13.75 13.82
CA ALA A 14 16.64 -12.51 14.49
C ALA A 14 17.57 -11.65 13.61
N ARG A 15 18.57 -12.28 12.95
CA ARG A 15 19.48 -11.58 12.01
C ARG A 15 18.76 -11.04 10.78
N ARG A 16 17.69 -11.70 10.31
CA ARG A 16 16.85 -11.23 9.19
C ARG A 16 15.97 -10.04 9.58
N HIS A 17 15.53 -9.96 10.84
CA HIS A 17 14.88 -8.77 11.40
C HIS A 17 15.85 -7.60 11.57
N GLN A 18 17.10 -7.84 11.98
CA GLN A 18 18.15 -6.80 12.08
C GLN A 18 18.59 -6.26 10.72
N ARG A 19 18.68 -7.09 9.67
CA ARG A 19 18.98 -6.62 8.30
C ARG A 19 17.86 -5.81 7.65
N ARG A 20 16.64 -5.86 8.19
CA ARG A 20 15.50 -5.04 7.74
C ARG A 20 15.48 -3.63 8.36
N ALA A 21 16.28 -3.40 9.40
CA ALA A 21 16.38 -2.13 10.13
C ALA A 21 17.32 -1.10 9.46
N THR A 22 17.92 -1.42 8.31
CA THR A 22 18.85 -0.53 7.60
C THR A 22 18.22 0.22 6.42
N ALA A 23 16.92 0.50 6.49
CA ALA A 23 16.34 1.52 5.61
C ALA A 23 16.91 2.88 6.05
N LYS A 24 17.78 3.46 5.21
CA LYS A 24 18.30 4.83 5.41
C LYS A 24 17.12 5.75 5.74
N PRO A 25 17.17 6.54 6.81
CA PRO A 25 16.11 7.49 7.10
C PRO A 25 16.02 8.50 5.94
N TYR A 26 14.82 8.67 5.39
CA TYR A 26 14.55 9.70 4.40
C TYR A 26 14.96 11.05 5.01
N GLY A 27 15.84 11.80 4.34
CA GLY A 27 16.71 12.82 4.96
C GLY A 27 16.04 13.92 5.81
N HIS A 28 14.72 14.12 5.68
CA HIS A 28 13.94 15.06 6.49
C HIS A 28 13.47 14.50 7.85
N PHE A 29 13.52 13.19 8.02
CA PHE A 29 13.17 12.46 9.26
C PHE A 29 14.41 11.83 9.91
N ALA A 30 15.61 12.20 9.44
CA ALA A 30 16.86 11.52 9.74
C ALA A 30 17.69 12.16 10.86
N LYS A 31 17.34 13.35 11.35
CA LYS A 31 18.19 14.11 12.27
C LYS A 31 17.38 14.84 13.32
N ARG A 32 17.62 14.53 14.61
CA ARG A 32 17.12 15.31 15.74
C ARG A 32 17.48 16.79 15.57
N GLY A 33 16.48 17.66 15.65
CA GLY A 33 16.66 19.09 15.90
C GLY A 33 16.95 19.33 17.40
N PRO A 34 17.25 20.57 17.81
CA PRO A 34 17.49 20.89 19.21
C PRO A 34 16.19 20.65 20.01
N GLY A 35 16.22 19.67 20.91
CA GLY A 35 15.05 19.13 21.59
C GLY A 35 14.34 20.14 22.50
N SER A 36 13.01 20.05 22.50
CA SER A 36 12.18 20.50 23.63
C SER A 36 12.41 19.56 24.81
N ARG A 37 12.08 20.04 26.02
CA ARG A 37 12.51 19.54 27.34
C ARG A 37 12.20 18.05 27.57
N SER A 38 13.11 17.14 27.20
CA SER A 38 13.07 15.77 27.69
C SER A 38 13.27 15.75 29.20
N SER A 39 12.37 15.05 29.88
CA SER A 39 12.43 14.78 31.31
C SER A 39 13.79 14.17 31.71
N ARG A 40 14.19 14.47 32.94
CA ARG A 40 15.41 13.99 33.63
C ARG A 40 15.41 12.47 33.90
N THR A 41 14.68 11.66 33.14
CA THR A 41 14.58 10.22 33.38
C THR A 41 15.84 9.52 32.90
N LYS A 42 16.63 8.98 33.83
CA LYS A 42 17.80 8.16 33.51
C LYS A 42 17.34 6.81 32.94
N ILE A 43 17.49 6.62 31.64
CA ILE A 43 17.13 5.40 30.90
C ILE A 43 18.38 4.88 30.17
N SER A 44 18.51 3.56 30.01
CA SER A 44 19.63 2.97 29.27
C SER A 44 19.65 3.39 27.81
N LYS A 45 20.83 3.46 27.20
CA LYS A 45 20.99 3.75 25.77
C LYS A 45 20.22 2.75 24.90
N GLU A 46 20.24 1.47 25.27
CA GLU A 46 19.51 0.42 24.56
C GLU A 46 17.99 0.70 24.50
N ALA A 47 17.40 1.18 25.59
CA ALA A 47 15.98 1.52 25.60
C ALA A 47 15.67 2.77 24.76
N GLN A 48 16.59 3.73 24.67
CA GLN A 48 16.47 4.89 23.78
C GLN A 48 16.56 4.45 22.31
N ASP A 49 17.50 3.57 21.97
CA ASP A 49 17.66 3.04 20.61
C ASP A 49 16.42 2.23 20.18
N LYS A 50 15.83 1.43 21.10
CA LYS A 50 14.58 0.71 20.86
C LYS A 50 13.39 1.65 20.62
N LEU A 51 13.30 2.75 21.37
CA LEU A 51 12.27 3.77 21.17
C LEU A 51 12.42 4.43 19.79
N GLU A 52 13.63 4.82 19.42
CA GLU A 52 13.90 5.43 18.11
C GLU A 52 13.54 4.48 16.98
N LEU A 53 13.95 3.21 17.07
CA LEU A 53 13.60 2.19 16.09
C LEU A 53 12.07 2.00 15.97
N ALA A 54 11.36 2.01 17.10
CA ALA A 54 9.89 1.88 17.11
C ALA A 54 9.21 3.07 16.41
N ILE A 55 9.67 4.30 16.68
CA ILE A 55 9.14 5.52 16.06
C ILE A 55 9.43 5.54 14.55
N GLN A 56 10.65 5.19 14.14
CA GLN A 56 11.03 5.12 12.71
C GLN A 56 10.19 4.09 11.93
N ASN A 57 9.69 3.05 12.61
CA ASN A 57 8.82 2.02 12.03
C ASN A 57 7.32 2.26 12.24
N ALA A 58 6.93 3.42 12.81
CA ALA A 58 5.51 3.74 13.06
C ALA A 58 4.71 3.96 11.77
N TRP A 59 5.37 4.28 10.65
CA TRP A 59 4.73 4.50 9.36
C TRP A 59 5.24 3.53 8.29
N ALA A 60 4.34 3.11 7.40
CA ALA A 60 4.73 2.37 6.21
C ALA A 60 5.64 3.22 5.29
N GLU A 61 6.57 2.58 4.58
CA GLU A 61 7.52 3.24 3.68
C GLU A 61 6.86 4.18 2.66
N ALA A 62 5.74 3.75 2.05
CA ALA A 62 4.98 4.58 1.11
C ALA A 62 4.36 5.82 1.78
N THR A 63 3.99 5.73 3.06
CA THR A 63 3.49 6.87 3.84
C THR A 63 4.62 7.85 4.14
N LEU A 64 5.81 7.37 4.51
CA LEU A 64 6.98 8.22 4.73
C LEU A 64 7.41 8.98 3.48
N GLN A 65 7.41 8.32 2.31
CA GLN A 65 7.68 8.98 1.03
C GLN A 65 6.68 10.12 0.76
N LYS A 66 5.38 9.84 0.96
CA LYS A 66 4.32 10.86 0.81
C LYS A 66 4.48 12.00 1.81
N TYR A 67 4.88 11.69 3.05
CA TYR A 67 5.10 12.70 4.08
C TYR A 67 6.31 13.57 3.77
N GLY A 68 7.40 13.00 3.24
CA GLY A 68 8.54 13.78 2.76
C GLY A 68 8.12 14.84 1.74
N ALA A 69 7.43 14.44 0.68
CA ALA A 69 6.94 15.38 -0.34
C ALA A 69 5.97 16.45 0.21
N SER A 70 5.16 16.07 1.20
CA SER A 70 4.23 16.99 1.86
C SER A 70 4.93 17.98 2.79
N LEU A 71 5.98 17.54 3.48
CA LEU A 71 6.83 18.38 4.31
C LEU A 71 7.65 19.35 3.44
N ASP A 72 8.17 18.91 2.29
CA ASP A 72 8.80 19.80 1.30
C ASP A 72 7.82 20.88 0.83
N ALA A 73 6.55 20.52 0.63
CA ALA A 73 5.51 21.48 0.26
C ALA A 73 5.23 22.50 1.38
N PHE A 74 5.36 22.11 2.65
CA PHE A 74 5.30 23.02 3.79
C PHE A 74 6.53 23.95 3.83
N LEU A 75 7.73 23.41 3.66
CA LEU A 75 8.95 24.21 3.67
C LEU A 75 8.98 25.24 2.52
N ARG A 76 8.53 24.86 1.32
CA ARG A 76 8.36 25.78 0.19
C ARG A 76 7.33 26.87 0.46
N PHE A 77 6.26 26.56 1.18
CA PHE A 77 5.30 27.58 1.64
C PHE A 77 5.99 28.55 2.60
N CYS A 78 6.75 28.05 3.57
CA CYS A 78 7.52 28.89 4.49
C CYS A 78 8.55 29.77 3.77
N ASP A 79 9.19 29.27 2.71
CA ASP A 79 10.08 30.08 1.86
C ASP A 79 9.33 31.20 1.16
N LYS A 80 8.17 30.90 0.56
CA LYS A 80 7.32 31.88 -0.15
C LYS A 80 6.84 33.00 0.77
N GLU A 81 6.44 32.66 1.99
CA GLU A 81 5.96 33.63 3.00
C GLU A 81 7.11 34.27 3.81
N ASN A 82 8.37 34.02 3.44
CA ASN A 82 9.57 34.52 4.11
C ASN A 82 9.63 34.21 5.62
N VAL A 83 9.10 33.06 6.04
CA VAL A 83 9.13 32.61 7.43
C VAL A 83 10.58 32.32 7.84
N PRO A 84 11.12 32.96 8.89
CA PRO A 84 12.47 32.70 9.39
C PRO A 84 12.68 31.22 9.71
N LYS A 85 13.85 30.65 9.36
CA LYS A 85 14.12 29.20 9.53
C LYS A 85 13.85 28.68 10.95
N HIS A 86 14.13 29.48 11.97
CA HIS A 86 13.93 29.13 13.38
C HIS A 86 12.46 29.14 13.84
N GLN A 87 11.54 29.69 13.03
CA GLN A 87 10.10 29.72 13.30
C GLN A 87 9.29 28.68 12.50
N ARG A 88 9.95 27.92 11.61
CA ARG A 88 9.26 26.96 10.73
C ARG A 88 8.88 25.68 11.44
N LEU A 89 9.82 25.13 12.20
CA LEU A 89 9.73 23.84 12.87
C LEU A 89 10.46 23.94 14.22
N PRO A 90 9.83 23.57 15.36
CA PRO A 90 8.43 23.14 15.49
C PRO A 90 7.45 24.24 15.07
N ALA A 91 6.44 23.89 14.26
CA ALA A 91 5.46 24.86 13.78
C ALA A 91 4.49 25.24 14.91
N ASP A 92 4.18 26.53 15.04
CA ASP A 92 3.09 27.00 15.89
C ASP A 92 1.71 26.81 15.24
N GLU A 93 0.63 27.00 16.00
CA GLU A 93 -0.72 26.81 15.45
C GLU A 93 -1.03 27.80 14.31
N PHE A 94 -0.51 29.02 14.39
CA PHE A 94 -0.78 30.06 13.40
C PHE A 94 -0.20 29.67 12.03
N LEU A 95 1.07 29.24 11.99
CA LEU A 95 1.76 28.77 10.80
C LEU A 95 1.11 27.51 10.22
N LEU A 96 0.64 26.59 11.08
CA LEU A 96 -0.13 25.43 10.63
C LEU A 96 -1.46 25.85 9.99
N CYS A 97 -2.15 26.83 10.57
CA CYS A 97 -3.40 27.35 10.01
C CYS A 97 -3.18 28.09 8.69
N THR A 98 -2.18 28.97 8.59
CA THR A 98 -1.90 29.71 7.35
C THR A 98 -1.47 28.77 6.23
N PHE A 99 -0.65 27.76 6.53
CA PHE A 99 -0.31 26.72 5.57
C PHE A 99 -1.55 25.94 5.11
N ALA A 100 -2.42 25.51 6.04
CA ALA A 100 -3.67 24.84 5.66
C ALA A 100 -4.57 25.74 4.82
N ALA A 101 -4.74 27.01 5.21
CA ALA A 101 -5.59 27.99 4.54
C ALA A 101 -5.08 28.34 3.14
N SER A 102 -3.76 28.35 2.91
CA SER A 102 -3.14 28.53 1.58
C SER A 102 -3.59 27.51 0.54
N ARG A 103 -4.23 26.42 0.97
CA ARG A 103 -4.74 25.34 0.13
C ARG A 103 -6.23 25.44 -0.15
N ALA A 104 -6.93 26.39 0.47
CA ALA A 104 -8.36 26.61 0.27
C ALA A 104 -8.62 27.01 -1.19
N GLY A 105 -9.68 26.47 -1.79
CA GLY A 105 -10.01 26.73 -3.20
C GLY A 105 -9.15 26.00 -4.22
N GLU A 106 -7.99 25.47 -3.83
CA GLU A 106 -7.04 24.83 -4.77
C GLU A 106 -7.13 23.32 -4.78
N ILE A 107 -7.28 22.68 -3.61
CA ILE A 107 -7.20 21.23 -3.46
C ILE A 107 -8.31 20.67 -2.57
N ALA A 108 -8.53 19.36 -2.66
CA ALA A 108 -9.41 18.65 -1.75
C ALA A 108 -8.93 18.81 -0.29
N GLY A 109 -9.85 19.01 0.66
CA GLY A 109 -9.49 19.17 2.07
C GLY A 109 -8.85 17.92 2.69
N SER A 110 -9.12 16.73 2.14
CA SER A 110 -8.39 15.49 2.48
C SER A 110 -6.89 15.57 2.16
N THR A 111 -6.52 16.24 1.08
CA THR A 111 -5.11 16.48 0.71
C THR A 111 -4.45 17.46 1.67
N ALA A 112 -5.14 18.55 2.03
CA ALA A 112 -4.65 19.51 3.02
C ALA A 112 -4.42 18.86 4.40
N ARG A 113 -5.36 18.02 4.87
CA ARG A 113 -5.19 17.21 6.08
C ARG A 113 -3.97 16.28 6.00
N GLY A 114 -3.77 15.66 4.84
CA GLY A 114 -2.60 14.83 4.58
C GLY A 114 -1.28 15.59 4.71
N ALA A 115 -1.24 16.85 4.24
CA ALA A 115 -0.08 17.70 4.36
C ALA A 115 0.21 18.08 5.83
N ILE A 116 -0.82 18.45 6.59
CA ILE A 116 -0.71 18.71 8.03
C ILE A 116 -0.26 17.45 8.79
N ALA A 117 -0.74 16.27 8.41
CA ALA A 117 -0.31 15.01 9.02
C ALA A 117 1.19 14.74 8.82
N ALA A 118 1.77 15.18 7.70
CA ALA A 118 3.21 15.08 7.48
C ALA A 118 4.02 16.01 8.39
N VAL A 119 3.56 17.26 8.59
CA VAL A 119 4.15 18.18 9.56
C VAL A 119 4.04 17.62 10.98
N LYS A 120 2.87 17.07 11.35
CA LYS A 120 2.68 16.39 12.64
C LYS A 120 3.63 15.20 12.81
N ALA A 121 3.86 14.40 11.76
CA ALA A 121 4.81 13.30 11.82
C ALA A 121 6.23 13.79 12.05
N TRP A 122 6.62 14.93 11.47
CA TRP A 122 7.91 15.56 11.77
C TRP A 122 8.03 15.89 13.26
N HIS A 123 6.99 16.50 13.86
CA HIS A 123 7.00 16.81 15.29
C HIS A 123 7.17 15.56 16.15
N VAL A 124 6.46 14.48 15.84
CA VAL A 124 6.57 13.20 16.56
C VAL A 124 7.98 12.59 16.46
N VAL A 125 8.56 12.58 15.26
CA VAL A 125 9.90 12.01 15.03
C VAL A 125 10.99 12.81 15.75
N HIS A 126 10.83 14.12 15.89
CA HIS A 126 11.82 15.01 16.49
C HIS A 126 11.54 15.32 17.97
N ASP A 127 10.57 14.65 18.58
CA ASP A 127 10.14 14.90 19.96
C ASP A 127 9.85 16.38 20.23
N ALA A 128 9.16 17.00 19.28
CA ALA A 128 8.79 18.40 19.31
C ALA A 128 7.31 18.57 19.66
N ASP A 129 7.01 19.61 20.45
CA ASP A 129 5.65 19.92 20.88
C ASP A 129 4.72 20.13 19.67
N TRP A 130 3.63 19.38 19.62
CA TRP A 130 2.60 19.55 18.59
C TRP A 130 1.62 20.65 19.01
N ASN A 131 1.70 21.79 18.32
CA ASN A 131 0.88 22.97 18.63
C ASN A 131 -0.46 23.05 17.87
N GLY A 132 -0.85 22.01 17.11
CA GLY A 132 -2.10 22.03 16.35
C GLY A 132 -3.33 21.81 17.23
N GLY A 133 -4.13 22.86 17.43
CA GLY A 133 -5.29 22.91 18.32
C GLY A 133 -6.64 23.07 17.61
N LEU A 134 -7.56 23.79 18.26
CA LEU A 134 -8.94 23.97 17.78
C LEU A 134 -9.00 24.84 16.52
N ARG A 135 -8.16 25.88 16.43
CA ARG A 135 -8.14 26.79 15.29
C ARG A 135 -7.72 26.07 14.02
N LEU A 136 -6.75 25.16 14.12
CA LEU A 136 -6.33 24.32 13.00
C LEU A 136 -7.47 23.40 12.52
N ARG A 137 -8.24 22.82 13.44
CA ARG A 137 -9.41 21.98 13.10
C ARG A 137 -10.46 22.76 12.31
N TYR A 138 -10.83 23.95 12.77
CA TYR A 138 -11.78 24.81 12.06
C TYR A 138 -11.21 25.32 10.74
N THR A 139 -9.93 25.64 10.67
CA THR A 139 -9.26 26.03 9.41
C THR A 139 -9.35 24.91 8.38
N LEU A 140 -9.03 23.66 8.76
CA LEU A 140 -9.17 22.50 7.87
C LEU A 140 -10.62 22.21 7.47
N ARG A 141 -11.61 22.55 8.32
CA ARG A 141 -13.02 22.49 7.95
C ARG A 141 -13.37 23.57 6.93
N GLY A 142 -12.86 24.79 7.10
CA GLY A 142 -12.99 25.86 6.11
C GLY A 142 -12.38 25.48 4.76
N VAL A 143 -11.17 24.92 4.75
CA VAL A 143 -10.50 24.42 3.54
C VAL A 143 -11.33 23.35 2.83
N GLU A 144 -11.95 22.42 3.57
CA GLU A 144 -12.84 21.41 3.00
C GLU A 144 -14.11 22.04 2.38
N ASN A 145 -14.71 23.02 3.05
CA ASN A 145 -15.90 23.71 2.56
C ASN A 145 -15.59 24.55 1.31
N LEU A 146 -14.37 25.11 1.23
CA LEU A 146 -13.88 25.89 0.11
C LEU A 146 -13.24 25.02 -0.99
N ALA A 147 -13.18 23.69 -0.82
CA ALA A 147 -12.59 22.82 -1.82
C ALA A 147 -13.37 22.96 -3.13
N PRO A 148 -12.68 23.13 -4.28
CA PRO A 148 -13.37 23.36 -5.54
C PRO A 148 -14.20 22.14 -5.90
N SER A 149 -15.34 22.35 -6.57
CA SER A 149 -16.19 21.24 -7.03
C SER A 149 -15.41 20.25 -7.90
N SER A 150 -14.47 20.73 -8.71
CA SER A 150 -13.55 19.92 -9.51
C SER A 150 -12.64 19.00 -8.70
N SER A 151 -12.44 19.25 -7.40
CA SER A 151 -11.69 18.35 -6.51
C SER A 151 -12.52 17.15 -6.04
N LYS A 152 -13.85 17.22 -6.17
CA LYS A 152 -14.77 16.11 -5.91
C LYS A 152 -14.92 15.32 -7.20
N ARG A 153 -14.36 14.12 -7.22
CA ARG A 153 -14.55 13.20 -8.34
C ARG A 153 -15.85 12.44 -8.12
N ASP A 154 -16.66 12.32 -9.18
CA ASP A 154 -17.86 11.49 -9.14
C ASP A 154 -17.53 10.08 -8.66
N GLU A 155 -18.48 9.51 -7.91
CA GLU A 155 -18.39 8.13 -7.48
C GLU A 155 -18.29 7.24 -8.72
N ARG A 156 -17.29 6.35 -8.70
CA ARG A 156 -17.08 5.45 -9.81
C ARG A 156 -18.05 4.28 -9.64
N PRO A 157 -18.73 3.86 -10.71
CA PRO A 157 -19.56 2.67 -10.63
C PRO A 157 -18.71 1.47 -10.19
N PRO A 158 -19.28 0.57 -9.39
CA PRO A 158 -18.58 -0.64 -8.98
C PRO A 158 -18.34 -1.53 -10.21
N VAL A 159 -17.29 -2.36 -10.15
CA VAL A 159 -17.17 -3.50 -11.06
C VAL A 159 -18.28 -4.48 -10.70
N THR A 160 -18.99 -5.03 -11.69
CA THR A 160 -20.09 -5.99 -11.50
C THR A 160 -19.73 -7.38 -12.01
N ALA A 161 -20.53 -8.39 -11.67
CA ALA A 161 -20.33 -9.77 -12.18
C ALA A 161 -20.46 -9.82 -13.72
N GLU A 162 -21.38 -9.05 -14.29
CA GLU A 162 -21.57 -8.94 -15.75
C GLU A 162 -20.31 -8.38 -16.42
N MET A 163 -19.59 -7.46 -15.77
CA MET A 163 -18.31 -6.96 -16.27
C MET A 163 -17.23 -8.05 -16.28
N LEU A 164 -17.26 -9.01 -15.35
CA LEU A 164 -16.37 -10.18 -15.38
C LEU A 164 -16.78 -11.16 -16.48
N ASP A 165 -18.07 -11.34 -16.71
CA ASP A 165 -18.57 -12.23 -17.77
C ASP A 165 -18.22 -11.66 -19.17
N ILE A 166 -18.20 -10.33 -19.33
CA ILE A 166 -17.65 -9.66 -20.52
C ILE A 166 -16.15 -9.96 -20.65
N LEU A 167 -15.37 -9.88 -19.57
CA LEU A 167 -13.95 -10.26 -19.62
C LEU A 167 -13.78 -11.71 -20.04
N GLU A 168 -14.63 -12.63 -19.54
CA GLU A 168 -14.57 -14.03 -19.93
C GLU A 168 -14.80 -14.25 -21.41
N ARG A 169 -15.79 -13.56 -22.01
CA ARG A 169 -16.09 -13.72 -23.43
C ARG A 169 -15.03 -13.11 -24.36
N GLU A 170 -14.43 -12.00 -23.96
CA GLU A 170 -13.59 -11.17 -24.85
C GLU A 170 -12.07 -11.40 -24.68
N LEU A 171 -11.64 -11.98 -23.56
CA LEU A 171 -10.23 -12.31 -23.34
C LEU A 171 -9.85 -13.61 -24.07
N ASN A 172 -8.63 -13.66 -24.59
CA ASN A 172 -8.12 -14.89 -25.19
C ASN A 172 -7.59 -15.82 -24.11
N HIS A 173 -8.34 -16.84 -23.73
CA HIS A 173 -7.93 -17.81 -22.72
C HIS A 173 -6.76 -18.70 -23.11
N THR A 174 -6.29 -18.68 -24.37
CA THR A 174 -5.04 -19.36 -24.74
C THR A 174 -3.82 -18.44 -24.63
N ASP A 175 -4.03 -17.12 -24.50
CA ASP A 175 -2.94 -16.17 -24.26
C ASP A 175 -2.55 -16.19 -22.78
N PRO A 176 -1.26 -16.41 -22.44
CA PRO A 176 -0.82 -16.54 -21.05
C PRO A 176 -1.13 -15.30 -20.19
N LYS A 177 -1.07 -14.09 -20.77
CA LYS A 177 -1.34 -12.85 -20.03
C LYS A 177 -2.84 -12.68 -19.80
N ASP A 178 -3.68 -12.92 -20.81
CA ASP A 178 -5.13 -12.80 -20.69
C ASP A 178 -5.71 -13.83 -19.70
N ALA A 179 -5.18 -15.06 -19.67
CA ALA A 179 -5.52 -16.05 -18.64
C ALA A 179 -5.21 -15.54 -17.21
N ALA A 180 -4.04 -14.92 -17.02
CA ALA A 180 -3.65 -14.32 -15.74
C ALA A 180 -4.52 -13.12 -15.35
N VAL A 181 -4.89 -12.28 -16.32
CA VAL A 181 -5.81 -11.16 -16.14
C VAL A 181 -7.17 -11.68 -15.68
N PHE A 182 -7.73 -12.67 -16.37
CA PHE A 182 -9.04 -13.22 -16.03
C PHE A 182 -9.07 -13.88 -14.65
N ALA A 183 -8.07 -14.70 -14.33
CA ALA A 183 -7.93 -15.31 -13.00
C ALA A 183 -7.78 -14.26 -11.90
N THR A 184 -6.98 -13.21 -12.13
CA THR A 184 -6.83 -12.09 -11.18
C THR A 184 -8.15 -11.37 -10.96
N ALA A 185 -8.91 -11.09 -12.03
CA ALA A 185 -10.20 -10.40 -11.94
C ALA A 185 -11.21 -11.19 -11.10
N CYS A 186 -11.36 -12.49 -11.38
CA CYS A 186 -12.26 -13.37 -10.64
C CYS A 186 -11.85 -13.48 -9.16
N CYS A 187 -10.56 -13.67 -8.87
CA CYS A 187 -10.06 -13.77 -7.50
C CYS A 187 -10.19 -12.46 -6.72
N ALA A 188 -9.91 -11.32 -7.35
CA ALA A 188 -10.06 -10.01 -6.73
C ALA A 188 -11.52 -9.73 -6.39
N PHE A 189 -12.42 -10.00 -7.33
CA PHE A 189 -13.85 -9.76 -7.18
C PHE A 189 -14.47 -10.71 -6.14
N TRP A 190 -14.37 -12.03 -6.33
CA TRP A 190 -15.04 -12.99 -5.44
C TRP A 190 -14.32 -13.19 -4.11
N GLY A 191 -13.00 -13.02 -4.07
CA GLY A 191 -12.21 -13.05 -2.84
C GLY A 191 -12.17 -11.72 -2.09
N GLN A 192 -12.82 -10.67 -2.64
CA GLN A 192 -12.83 -9.30 -2.08
C GLN A 192 -11.40 -8.77 -1.80
N ALA A 193 -10.44 -9.16 -2.62
CA ALA A 193 -9.03 -8.84 -2.44
C ALA A 193 -8.66 -7.57 -3.20
N ARG A 194 -7.83 -6.72 -2.57
CA ARG A 194 -7.31 -5.54 -3.26
C ARG A 194 -6.25 -5.97 -4.26
N LEU A 195 -6.21 -5.28 -5.41
CA LEU A 195 -5.17 -5.54 -6.42
C LEU A 195 -3.74 -5.39 -5.89
N GLY A 196 -3.52 -4.57 -4.85
CA GLY A 196 -2.20 -4.45 -4.21
C GLY A 196 -1.83 -5.57 -3.25
N GLU A 197 -2.77 -6.44 -2.92
CA GLU A 197 -2.53 -7.67 -2.16
C GLU A 197 -2.19 -8.83 -3.11
N LEU A 198 -2.67 -8.77 -4.37
CA LEU A 198 -2.49 -9.81 -5.38
C LEU A 198 -1.32 -9.57 -6.35
N LEU A 199 -1.09 -8.32 -6.76
CA LEU A 199 -0.23 -7.99 -7.89
C LEU A 199 1.02 -7.20 -7.49
N SER A 200 2.12 -7.45 -8.20
CA SER A 200 3.35 -6.67 -8.06
C SER A 200 3.21 -5.28 -8.69
N ASN A 201 4.05 -4.34 -8.25
CA ASN A 201 4.21 -3.04 -8.92
C ASN A 201 5.18 -3.11 -10.10
N ALA A 202 6.00 -4.16 -10.22
CA ALA A 202 6.99 -4.34 -11.27
C ALA A 202 6.92 -5.76 -11.85
N GLN A 203 7.28 -5.92 -13.13
CA GLN A 203 7.18 -7.20 -13.83
C GLN A 203 8.30 -8.18 -13.47
N GLY A 204 9.54 -7.69 -13.42
CA GLY A 204 10.73 -8.52 -13.18
C GLY A 204 11.16 -8.60 -11.72
N SER A 205 10.41 -7.99 -10.82
CA SER A 205 10.74 -8.02 -9.39
C SER A 205 9.49 -8.12 -8.54
N TRP A 206 9.57 -8.97 -7.52
CA TRP A 206 8.60 -9.06 -6.46
C TRP A 206 9.32 -9.16 -5.12
N LYS A 207 8.66 -8.68 -4.07
CA LYS A 207 9.13 -8.84 -2.70
C LYS A 207 8.45 -10.07 -2.12
N GLN A 208 9.21 -11.10 -1.75
CA GLN A 208 8.66 -12.27 -1.08
C GLN A 208 7.88 -11.84 0.17
N GLY A 209 6.72 -12.44 0.40
CA GLY A 209 5.83 -12.08 1.50
C GLY A 209 5.06 -10.76 1.31
N ARG A 210 4.98 -10.22 0.08
CA ARG A 210 4.10 -9.08 -0.26
C ARG A 210 2.94 -9.42 -1.18
N ILE A 211 3.10 -10.46 -2.00
CA ILE A 211 2.09 -10.94 -2.95
C ILE A 211 2.02 -12.47 -2.82
N PRO A 212 0.87 -13.09 -3.14
CA PRO A 212 0.71 -14.54 -3.08
C PRO A 212 1.62 -15.26 -4.07
N LEU A 213 2.20 -16.37 -3.62
CA LEU A 213 2.92 -17.35 -4.43
C LEU A 213 1.99 -18.53 -4.81
N GLY A 214 2.43 -19.41 -5.71
CA GLY A 214 1.69 -20.64 -6.02
C GLY A 214 1.35 -21.47 -4.77
N SER A 215 2.28 -21.55 -3.81
CA SER A 215 2.14 -22.27 -2.53
C SER A 215 1.17 -21.60 -1.54
N ASP A 216 0.80 -20.34 -1.77
CA ASP A 216 -0.19 -19.61 -0.98
C ASP A 216 -1.63 -19.98 -1.36
N LEU A 217 -1.83 -20.60 -2.53
CA LEU A 217 -3.12 -21.19 -2.90
C LEU A 217 -3.26 -22.59 -2.32
N LYS A 218 -4.09 -22.73 -1.29
CA LYS A 218 -4.31 -24.01 -0.61
C LYS A 218 -5.05 -25.01 -1.51
N PRO A 219 -4.88 -26.32 -1.26
CA PRO A 219 -5.69 -27.34 -1.93
C PRO A 219 -7.19 -27.12 -1.66
N PRO A 220 -8.08 -27.71 -2.48
CA PRO A 220 -9.52 -27.66 -2.25
C PRO A 220 -9.91 -28.01 -0.81
N GLY A 221 -10.57 -27.08 -0.12
CA GLY A 221 -11.01 -27.25 1.27
C GLY A 221 -12.46 -27.69 1.42
N THR A 222 -13.20 -27.79 0.31
CA THR A 222 -14.63 -28.16 0.29
C THR A 222 -14.90 -29.15 -0.85
N ARG A 223 -16.00 -29.92 -0.75
CA ARG A 223 -16.45 -30.84 -1.81
C ARG A 223 -16.70 -30.12 -3.15
N ALA A 224 -17.09 -28.84 -3.11
CA ALA A 224 -17.31 -28.04 -4.30
C ALA A 224 -16.00 -27.62 -4.99
N GLY A 225 -14.85 -27.69 -4.31
CA GLY A 225 -13.57 -27.30 -4.87
C GLY A 225 -13.09 -25.90 -4.47
N SER A 226 -13.83 -25.19 -3.61
CA SER A 226 -13.43 -23.87 -3.06
C SER A 226 -12.08 -23.96 -2.35
N ARG A 227 -11.29 -22.88 -2.40
CA ARG A 227 -9.91 -22.84 -1.90
C ARG A 227 -9.69 -21.63 -1.01
N ILE A 228 -8.68 -21.72 -0.16
CA ILE A 228 -8.16 -20.57 0.59
C ILE A 228 -6.94 -20.03 -0.16
N LEU A 229 -6.94 -18.72 -0.41
CA LEU A 229 -5.78 -18.00 -0.90
C LEU A 229 -5.17 -17.19 0.24
N ARG A 230 -3.93 -17.51 0.61
CA ARG A 230 -3.17 -16.73 1.57
C ARG A 230 -2.72 -15.42 0.94
N LEU A 231 -3.09 -14.30 1.55
CA LEU A 231 -2.60 -12.96 1.23
C LEU A 231 -1.45 -12.62 2.21
N PRO A 232 -0.18 -12.65 1.79
CA PRO A 232 0.94 -12.55 2.73
C PRO A 232 1.07 -11.16 3.38
N TYR A 233 0.50 -10.13 2.75
CA TYR A 233 0.52 -8.77 3.26
C TYR A 233 -0.79 -8.04 2.96
N THR A 234 -1.37 -7.42 4.00
CA THR A 234 -2.50 -6.50 3.85
C THR A 234 -2.19 -5.16 4.52
N LYS A 235 -2.92 -4.11 4.12
CA LYS A 235 -2.72 -2.76 4.68
C LYS A 235 -2.87 -2.72 6.21
N THR A 236 -3.78 -3.51 6.76
CA THR A 236 -4.16 -3.47 8.18
C THR A 236 -3.42 -4.51 9.02
N LYS A 237 -3.17 -5.71 8.49
CA LYS A 237 -2.50 -6.80 9.22
C LYS A 237 -0.99 -6.87 8.95
N GLY A 238 -0.49 -6.07 8.00
CA GLY A 238 0.92 -6.07 7.64
C GLY A 238 1.39 -7.47 7.23
N ALA A 239 2.59 -7.86 7.67
CA ALA A 239 3.16 -9.18 7.37
C ALA A 239 2.45 -10.36 8.06
N ARG A 240 1.50 -10.10 8.97
CA ARG A 240 0.62 -11.16 9.48
C ARG A 240 -0.32 -11.67 8.39
N GLY A 241 -0.54 -10.90 7.33
CA GLY A 241 -1.37 -11.31 6.20
C GLY A 241 -2.83 -11.58 6.58
N GLU A 242 -3.56 -12.17 5.64
CA GLU A 242 -4.95 -12.58 5.76
C GLU A 242 -5.25 -13.74 4.82
N ASP A 243 -6.32 -14.47 5.08
CA ASP A 243 -6.76 -15.57 4.21
C ASP A 243 -8.03 -15.12 3.49
N ALA A 244 -8.03 -15.20 2.17
CA ALA A 244 -9.19 -14.94 1.33
C ALA A 244 -9.83 -16.27 0.93
N MET A 245 -11.13 -16.42 1.20
CA MET A 245 -11.88 -17.59 0.77
C MET A 245 -12.32 -17.41 -0.69
N LEU A 246 -11.80 -18.26 -1.57
CA LEU A 246 -12.21 -18.32 -2.97
C LEU A 246 -13.29 -19.38 -3.11
N CYS A 247 -14.54 -18.94 -3.01
CA CYS A 247 -15.70 -19.79 -3.19
C CYS A 247 -15.92 -20.08 -4.68
N ARG A 248 -16.16 -21.36 -5.01
CA ARG A 248 -16.60 -21.74 -6.34
C ARG A 248 -17.93 -21.06 -6.69
N GLN A 249 -18.00 -20.47 -7.88
CA GLN A 249 -19.20 -19.81 -8.38
C GLN A 249 -19.90 -20.65 -9.46
N ARG A 250 -21.17 -20.35 -9.70
CA ARG A 250 -21.89 -20.80 -10.88
C ARG A 250 -21.75 -19.73 -11.95
N GLY A 251 -21.34 -20.10 -13.15
CA GLY A 251 -21.21 -19.17 -14.29
C GLY A 251 -19.76 -18.99 -14.78
N PRO A 252 -19.56 -18.11 -15.76
CA PRO A 252 -18.29 -18.00 -16.47
C PRO A 252 -17.19 -17.37 -15.60
N SER A 253 -17.52 -16.46 -14.69
CA SER A 253 -16.58 -15.79 -13.79
C SER A 253 -16.17 -16.59 -12.53
N ASP A 254 -16.22 -17.93 -12.58
CA ASP A 254 -15.79 -18.80 -11.47
C ASP A 254 -14.27 -18.69 -11.19
N PRO A 255 -13.86 -18.20 -10.00
CA PRO A 255 -12.44 -18.02 -9.69
C PRO A 255 -11.67 -19.33 -9.63
N ILE A 256 -12.32 -20.45 -9.29
CA ILE A 256 -11.65 -21.75 -9.21
C ILE A 256 -11.30 -22.27 -10.62
N ARG A 257 -12.25 -22.20 -11.56
CA ARG A 257 -12.02 -22.52 -12.98
C ARG A 257 -10.96 -21.60 -13.59
N ALA A 258 -11.08 -20.29 -13.37
CA ALA A 258 -10.15 -19.31 -13.92
C ALA A 258 -8.72 -19.53 -13.41
N LEU A 259 -8.54 -19.78 -12.10
CA LEU A 259 -7.23 -20.13 -11.53
C LEU A 259 -6.66 -21.43 -12.10
N ALA A 260 -7.47 -22.48 -12.22
CA ALA A 260 -7.00 -23.76 -12.75
C ALA A 260 -6.47 -23.61 -14.19
N SER A 261 -7.20 -22.90 -15.04
CA SER A 261 -6.79 -22.60 -16.41
C SER A 261 -5.50 -21.78 -16.44
N HIS A 262 -5.45 -20.69 -15.67
CA HIS A 262 -4.26 -19.83 -15.56
C HIS A 262 -3.01 -20.59 -15.12
N VAL A 263 -3.11 -21.39 -14.06
CA VAL A 263 -1.98 -22.17 -13.53
C VAL A 263 -1.50 -23.20 -14.55
N ALA A 264 -2.41 -23.84 -15.28
CA ALA A 264 -2.06 -24.80 -16.33
C ALA A 264 -1.36 -24.13 -17.52
N ILE A 265 -1.83 -22.97 -17.97
CA ILE A 265 -1.26 -22.25 -19.12
C ILE A 265 0.10 -21.65 -18.80
N ASN A 266 0.24 -21.06 -17.61
CA ASN A 266 1.46 -20.35 -17.23
C ASN A 266 2.49 -21.24 -16.52
N ASP A 267 2.13 -22.46 -16.14
CA ASP A 267 2.97 -23.38 -15.37
C ASP A 267 3.50 -22.71 -14.09
N VAL A 268 2.57 -22.20 -13.28
CA VAL A 268 2.90 -21.41 -12.08
C VAL A 268 3.43 -22.32 -10.98
N GLN A 269 4.73 -22.22 -10.71
CA GLN A 269 5.41 -23.00 -9.68
C GLN A 269 5.08 -22.51 -8.25
N PRO A 270 5.20 -23.36 -7.21
CA PRO A 270 4.82 -23.02 -5.84
C PRO A 270 5.57 -21.82 -5.23
N ASP A 271 6.81 -21.58 -5.62
CA ASP A 271 7.68 -20.51 -5.14
C ASP A 271 7.61 -19.23 -5.99
N LEU A 272 6.87 -19.27 -7.10
CA LEU A 272 6.70 -18.15 -8.02
C LEU A 272 5.39 -17.39 -7.75
N PRO A 273 5.30 -16.11 -8.13
CA PRO A 273 4.09 -15.31 -7.92
C PRO A 273 2.86 -15.93 -8.60
N LEU A 274 1.76 -16.05 -7.86
CA LEU A 274 0.56 -16.78 -8.31
C LEU A 274 -0.02 -16.22 -9.62
N PHE A 275 -0.06 -14.90 -9.73
CA PHE A 275 -0.61 -14.19 -10.91
C PHE A 275 0.48 -13.74 -11.88
N ALA A 276 1.60 -14.46 -11.97
CA ALA A 276 2.60 -14.24 -13.00
C ALA A 276 2.20 -14.89 -14.33
N HIS A 277 2.66 -14.35 -15.46
CA HIS A 277 2.39 -14.90 -16.78
C HIS A 277 3.65 -14.99 -17.64
N ARG A 278 3.66 -15.87 -18.63
CA ARG A 278 4.75 -15.96 -19.61
C ARG A 278 4.66 -14.81 -20.61
N ASN A 279 5.80 -14.17 -20.88
CA ASN A 279 5.92 -13.16 -21.92
C ASN A 279 6.16 -13.82 -23.30
N ARG A 280 6.28 -13.02 -24.37
CA ARG A 280 6.55 -13.53 -25.73
C ARG A 280 7.89 -14.27 -25.89
N ARG A 281 8.84 -14.06 -24.97
CA ARG A 281 10.14 -14.75 -24.92
C ARG A 281 10.10 -16.04 -24.09
N GLY A 282 8.97 -16.33 -23.44
CA GLY A 282 8.80 -17.48 -22.57
C GLY A 282 9.13 -17.22 -21.10
N ASP A 283 9.67 -16.05 -20.75
CA ASP A 283 10.03 -15.72 -19.37
C ASP A 283 8.76 -15.47 -18.53
N LEU A 284 8.76 -16.01 -17.31
CA LEU A 284 7.70 -15.73 -16.35
C LEU A 284 7.88 -14.34 -15.75
N VAL A 285 6.86 -13.48 -15.87
CA VAL A 285 6.86 -12.11 -15.36
C VAL A 285 5.62 -11.83 -14.53
N CYS A 286 5.74 -11.01 -13.49
CA CYS A 286 4.59 -10.61 -12.69
C CYS A 286 3.58 -9.82 -13.53
N LEU A 287 2.29 -10.14 -13.40
CA LEU A 287 1.24 -9.24 -13.82
C LEU A 287 1.25 -8.01 -12.90
N THR A 288 1.38 -6.83 -13.48
CA THR A 288 1.35 -5.58 -12.72
C THR A 288 -0.04 -4.99 -12.68
N ARG A 289 -0.36 -4.24 -11.62
CA ARG A 289 -1.64 -3.53 -11.51
C ARG A 289 -1.96 -2.69 -12.76
N ARG A 290 -0.95 -2.01 -13.32
CA ARG A 290 -1.11 -1.20 -14.53
C ARG A 290 -1.56 -2.07 -15.71
N LYS A 291 -0.80 -3.12 -16.04
CA LYS A 291 -1.12 -4.00 -17.18
C LYS A 291 -2.47 -4.72 -17.03
N PHE A 292 -2.79 -5.12 -15.80
CA PHE A 292 -4.09 -5.69 -15.48
C PHE A 292 -5.22 -4.70 -15.77
N LEU A 293 -5.15 -3.49 -15.22
CA LEU A 293 -6.17 -2.47 -15.41
C LEU A 293 -6.27 -2.01 -16.87
N ASP A 294 -5.12 -1.81 -17.54
CA ASP A 294 -5.08 -1.43 -18.95
C ASP A 294 -5.81 -2.46 -19.82
N ARG A 295 -5.61 -3.76 -19.56
CA ARG A 295 -6.26 -4.84 -20.30
C ARG A 295 -7.76 -4.95 -19.99
N CYS A 296 -8.16 -4.84 -18.72
CA CYS A 296 -9.58 -4.84 -18.37
C CYS A 296 -10.31 -3.64 -18.98
N ASN A 297 -9.72 -2.44 -18.89
CA ASN A 297 -10.27 -1.23 -19.48
C ASN A 297 -10.37 -1.32 -20.99
N GLU A 298 -9.37 -1.90 -21.67
CA GLU A 298 -9.44 -2.13 -23.12
C GLU A 298 -10.68 -2.95 -23.51
N VAL A 299 -10.96 -4.04 -22.79
CA VAL A 299 -12.14 -4.89 -23.05
C VAL A 299 -13.44 -4.16 -22.72
N TRP A 300 -13.51 -3.53 -21.56
CA TRP A 300 -14.71 -2.83 -21.10
C TRP A 300 -15.07 -1.63 -21.98
N ALA A 301 -14.08 -0.86 -22.44
CA ALA A 301 -14.28 0.27 -23.33
C ALA A 301 -14.90 -0.15 -24.67
N ARG A 302 -14.45 -1.28 -25.25
CA ARG A 302 -15.04 -1.85 -26.48
C ARG A 302 -16.49 -2.29 -26.29
N ASN A 303 -16.90 -2.58 -25.06
CA ASN A 303 -18.26 -2.97 -24.69
C ASN A 303 -19.09 -1.80 -24.14
N GLY A 304 -18.65 -0.55 -24.36
CA GLY A 304 -19.40 0.66 -23.98
C GLY A 304 -19.42 0.98 -22.48
N ILE A 305 -18.60 0.30 -21.67
CA ILE A 305 -18.49 0.57 -20.23
C ILE A 305 -17.46 1.70 -20.05
N PRO A 306 -17.79 2.76 -19.28
CA PRO A 306 -16.85 3.83 -18.97
C PRO A 306 -15.59 3.32 -18.25
N THR A 307 -14.42 3.60 -18.82
CA THR A 307 -13.12 3.21 -18.26
C THR A 307 -12.31 4.42 -17.82
N ARG A 308 -11.21 4.18 -17.10
CA ARG A 308 -10.26 5.23 -16.73
C ARG A 308 -9.14 5.36 -17.73
#